data_AF-A0A540N0N7-F1
#
_entry.id   AF-A0A540N0N7-F1
#
_cell.length_a   1.000
_cell.length_b   1.000
_cell.length_c   1.000
_cell.angle_alpha   90.00
_cell.angle_beta   90.00
_cell.angle_gamma   90.00
#
_symmetry.space_group_name_H-M   'P 1'
#
loop_
_entity.id
_entity.type
_entity.pdbx_description
1 polymer ?
#
loop_
_entity_poly.entity_id
_entity_poly.type
_entity_poly.pdbx_seq_one_letter_code
_entity_poly.pdbx_strand_id
1 'polypeptide(L)'
;MAQDYLDSEENKDKGIIGNIVFDNLVARSFFQDFKKDDDSGKIIGCKMHDIVHDFVHFLTKKECLITEANQGANSEIEVLASKVRHLTLTYVPDGSNSLPTSCYNCKKLRTLAVFLSRLSLPCIDASLVLQLKCLRTLNLIDNSIEELPEEIDQLVHLRHLDLSGNYLLKKLPDSICSLYNLYTLVICFCRSLSKLPRNMSKLINLRHLYVANCFHLEYLPKGIGRLTSLQTLDECRVFFGLNDEAFKFGDLRTLNNLGGSLNIRFRGNLNDASEVVELPLVDNKQIFDLRILRWDLSQMTPEGILQIMNALQPQEDLESLVIYGVVAPTWPKWLTCLNRLRFLTLGDCGNWETLPPLGKLPFLERLKLSEMGFIEKVGGEFLGLEDDQAAFKSSSSVFPKLKHLGFSWLPDWKEWEGVSGWAKEDSKFPTIMPCLSSLTIQDCRRLETLPDFLSKIPLQNLTIQNCQKLTDRCTEVSGEEWPKISHIQKIIRLD
;
A
#
# COMPACT_ATOMS: atom_id res chain seq x y z
N MET A 1 -15.83 7.61 12.69
CA MET A 1 -16.25 6.22 12.96
C MET A 1 -16.25 5.86 14.45
N ALA A 2 -15.10 5.82 15.13
CA ALA A 2 -14.99 5.30 16.51
C ALA A 2 -15.89 6.01 17.55
N GLN A 3 -16.18 7.29 17.35
CA GLN A 3 -17.00 8.11 18.25
C GLN A 3 -18.50 8.15 17.90
N ASP A 4 -18.97 7.39 16.90
CA ASP A 4 -20.34 7.44 16.35
C ASP A 4 -20.76 8.78 15.72
N TYR A 5 -19.82 9.62 15.28
CA TYR A 5 -20.15 10.86 14.57
C TYR A 5 -20.68 10.68 13.14
N LEU A 6 -20.73 9.45 12.64
CA LEU A 6 -21.21 9.15 11.29
C LEU A 6 -22.56 8.47 11.44
N ASP A 7 -23.63 9.21 11.20
CA ASP A 7 -24.99 8.67 11.13
C ASP A 7 -25.10 7.83 9.85
N SER A 8 -25.24 6.51 10.02
CA SER A 8 -25.57 5.61 8.92
C SER A 8 -27.08 5.42 8.89
N GLU A 9 -27.76 6.04 7.92
CA GLU A 9 -29.05 5.51 7.50
C GLU A 9 -28.85 4.06 7.01
N GLU A 10 -29.84 3.21 7.28
CA GLU A 10 -29.80 1.75 7.19
C GLU A 10 -28.88 1.18 6.08
N ASN A 11 -27.98 0.27 6.48
CA ASN A 11 -27.10 -0.55 5.63
C ASN A 11 -25.96 0.13 4.85
N LYS A 12 -25.66 1.42 5.05
CA LYS A 12 -24.44 2.01 4.48
C LYS A 12 -23.20 1.80 5.36
N ASP A 13 -22.12 1.37 4.72
CA ASP A 13 -20.81 1.19 5.33
C ASP A 13 -20.29 2.48 5.98
N LYS A 14 -19.90 2.44 7.26
CA LYS A 14 -19.41 3.62 8.00
C LYS A 14 -18.10 4.17 7.41
N GLY A 15 -17.30 3.36 6.75
CA GLY A 15 -16.11 3.77 6.00
C GLY A 15 -16.47 4.58 4.75
N ILE A 16 -17.47 4.13 3.97
CA ILE A 16 -17.97 4.89 2.81
C ILE A 16 -18.53 6.25 3.24
N ILE A 17 -19.36 6.28 4.29
CA ILE A 17 -19.88 7.55 4.84
C ILE A 17 -18.72 8.43 5.33
N GLY A 18 -17.71 7.83 5.95
CA GLY A 18 -16.51 8.53 6.39
C GLY A 18 -15.79 9.22 5.24
N ASN A 19 -15.62 8.53 4.10
CA ASN A 19 -15.01 9.10 2.89
C ASN A 19 -15.86 10.24 2.32
N ILE A 20 -17.19 10.08 2.24
CA ILE A 20 -18.09 11.15 1.77
C ILE A 20 -17.98 12.39 2.67
N VAL A 21 -17.94 12.21 3.99
CA VAL A 21 -17.75 13.33 4.93
C VAL A 21 -16.37 13.97 4.74
N PHE A 22 -15.32 13.18 4.57
CA PHE A 22 -13.98 13.69 4.29
C PHE A 22 -13.94 14.51 3.00
N ASP A 23 -14.48 13.99 1.90
CA ASP A 23 -14.54 14.68 0.61
C ASP A 23 -15.33 15.99 0.69
N ASN A 24 -16.40 16.02 1.48
CA ASN A 24 -17.14 17.25 1.76
C ASN A 24 -16.31 18.28 2.54
N LEU A 25 -15.48 17.85 3.49
CA LEU A 25 -14.57 18.74 4.22
C LEU A 25 -13.47 19.27 3.30
N VAL A 26 -12.93 18.44 2.42
CA VAL A 26 -11.97 18.82 1.39
C VAL A 26 -12.58 19.84 0.42
N ALA A 27 -13.80 19.59 -0.07
CA ALA A 27 -14.51 20.50 -0.98
C ALA A 27 -14.81 21.87 -0.35
N ARG A 28 -14.86 21.95 0.98
CA ARG A 28 -15.03 23.19 1.74
C ARG A 28 -13.71 23.81 2.21
N SER A 29 -12.58 23.30 1.73
CA SER A 29 -11.23 23.79 2.04
C SER A 29 -10.86 23.72 3.53
N PHE A 30 -11.47 22.81 4.30
CA PHE A 30 -11.02 22.54 5.67
C PHE A 30 -9.66 21.85 5.70
N PHE A 31 -9.33 21.11 4.63
CA PHE A 31 -8.06 20.43 4.45
C PHE A 31 -7.36 20.90 3.17
N GLN A 32 -6.03 20.96 3.24
CA GLN A 32 -5.12 21.37 2.17
C GLN A 32 -3.84 20.51 2.19
N ASP A 33 -2.90 20.79 1.28
CA ASP A 33 -1.59 20.13 1.19
C ASP A 33 -1.67 18.59 1.14
N PHE A 34 -2.47 18.07 0.20
CA PHE A 34 -2.69 16.64 0.06
C PHE A 34 -1.41 15.91 -0.36
N LYS A 35 -0.99 14.94 0.46
CA LYS A 35 0.02 13.95 0.09
C LYS A 35 -0.67 12.76 -0.54
N LYS A 36 -0.17 12.30 -1.69
CA LYS A 36 -0.70 11.12 -2.40
C LYS A 36 0.35 10.01 -2.40
N ASP A 37 -0.12 8.77 -2.33
CA ASP A 37 0.70 7.58 -2.56
C ASP A 37 1.10 7.51 -4.04
N ASP A 38 2.38 7.27 -4.32
CA ASP A 38 2.89 7.29 -5.69
C ASP A 38 2.41 6.10 -6.53
N ASP A 39 2.16 4.95 -5.91
CA ASP A 39 1.76 3.75 -6.63
C ASP A 39 0.25 3.71 -6.90
N SER A 40 -0.58 4.13 -5.94
CA SER A 40 -2.05 4.07 -6.04
C SER A 40 -2.72 5.43 -6.32
N GLY A 41 -2.01 6.55 -6.15
CA GLY A 41 -2.58 7.90 -6.26
C GLY A 41 -3.52 8.32 -5.13
N LYS A 42 -3.70 7.47 -4.10
CA LYS A 42 -4.60 7.70 -2.96
C LYS A 42 -4.07 8.81 -2.05
N ILE A 43 -4.97 9.64 -1.51
CA ILE A 43 -4.59 10.63 -0.48
C ILE A 43 -4.20 9.89 0.82
N ILE A 44 -2.97 10.11 1.26
CA ILE A 44 -2.38 9.51 2.48
C ILE A 44 -2.09 10.56 3.56
N GLY A 45 -2.24 11.84 3.25
CA GLY A 45 -2.05 12.91 4.21
C GLY A 45 -2.70 14.20 3.75
N CYS A 46 -3.05 15.04 4.71
CA CYS A 46 -3.55 16.40 4.50
C CYS A 46 -3.20 17.24 5.72
N LYS A 47 -3.38 18.56 5.63
CA LYS A 47 -3.22 19.51 6.72
C LYS A 47 -4.47 20.36 6.86
N MET A 48 -4.74 20.84 8.07
CA MET A 48 -5.72 21.90 8.31
C MET A 48 -4.98 23.23 8.37
N HIS A 49 -5.58 24.29 7.85
CA HIS A 49 -5.03 25.64 7.95
C HIS A 49 -5.07 26.15 9.41
N ASP A 50 -4.04 26.86 9.87
CA ASP A 50 -3.87 27.29 11.28
C ASP A 50 -5.09 28.07 11.82
N ILE A 51 -5.62 29.03 11.05
CA ILE A 51 -6.84 29.77 11.44
C ILE A 51 -8.06 28.85 11.66
N VAL A 52 -8.24 27.83 10.80
CA VAL A 52 -9.34 26.87 10.93
C VAL A 52 -9.11 25.98 12.16
N HIS A 53 -7.86 25.56 12.37
CA HIS A 53 -7.44 24.82 13.55
C HIS A 53 -7.75 25.59 14.84
N ASP A 54 -7.33 26.85 14.94
CA ASP A 54 -7.53 27.69 16.11
C ASP A 54 -9.01 27.96 16.40
N PHE A 55 -9.80 28.16 15.33
CA PHE A 55 -11.25 28.31 15.44
C PHE A 55 -11.91 27.03 15.98
N VAL A 56 -11.58 25.86 15.43
CA VAL A 56 -12.09 24.56 15.92
C VAL A 56 -11.65 24.29 17.35
N HIS A 57 -10.39 24.60 17.69
CA HIS A 57 -9.88 24.47 19.04
C HIS A 57 -10.66 25.38 20.02
N PHE A 58 -10.91 26.64 19.65
CA PHE A 58 -11.70 27.56 20.47
C PHE A 58 -13.13 27.06 20.72
N LEU A 59 -13.78 26.49 19.69
CA LEU A 59 -15.12 25.92 19.80
C LEU A 59 -15.16 24.66 20.70
N THR A 60 -14.09 23.87 20.70
CA THR A 60 -14.04 22.55 21.35
C THR A 60 -13.31 22.53 22.70
N LYS A 61 -12.72 23.65 23.15
CA LYS A 61 -11.90 23.78 24.38
C LYS A 61 -12.50 23.26 25.70
N LYS A 62 -13.81 23.01 25.74
CA LYS A 62 -14.49 22.45 26.92
C LYS A 62 -14.48 20.92 26.95
N GLU A 63 -14.29 20.28 25.81
CA GLU A 63 -14.36 18.82 25.62
C GLU A 63 -13.07 18.24 25.04
N CYS A 64 -12.32 19.02 24.28
CA CYS A 64 -11.03 18.66 23.70
C CYS A 64 -9.91 19.43 24.41
N LEU A 65 -8.87 18.70 24.83
CA LEU A 65 -7.65 19.26 25.40
C LEU A 65 -6.46 18.73 24.60
N ILE A 66 -5.63 19.64 24.10
CA ILE A 66 -4.34 19.35 23.51
C ILE A 66 -3.30 20.00 24.42
N THR A 67 -2.42 19.20 25.00
CA THR A 67 -1.36 19.70 25.88
C THR A 67 -0.07 18.95 25.61
N GLU A 68 1.03 19.64 25.82
CA GLU A 68 2.35 19.04 25.87
C GLU A 68 2.50 18.17 27.12
N ALA A 69 3.18 17.03 26.99
CA ALA A 69 3.47 16.14 28.12
C ALA A 69 4.65 16.66 28.96
N ASN A 70 4.49 17.85 29.55
CA ASN A 70 5.46 18.52 30.42
C ASN A 70 4.92 18.60 31.87
N GLN A 71 5.67 19.23 32.78
CA GLN A 71 5.25 19.36 34.19
C GLN A 71 3.92 20.13 34.37
N GLY A 72 3.60 21.06 33.45
CA GLY A 72 2.35 21.83 33.45
C GLY A 72 1.13 21.03 32.98
N ALA A 73 1.32 19.89 32.30
CA ALA A 73 0.22 19.07 31.81
C ALA A 73 -0.74 18.64 32.93
N ASN A 74 -0.21 18.33 34.12
CA ASN A 74 -1.03 17.86 35.23
C ASN A 74 -2.04 18.91 35.70
N SER A 75 -1.66 20.18 35.77
CA SER A 75 -2.56 21.25 36.22
C SER A 75 -3.63 21.55 35.18
N GLU A 76 -3.29 21.58 33.89
CA GLU A 76 -4.26 21.78 32.81
C GLU A 76 -5.29 20.65 32.72
N ILE A 77 -4.82 19.41 32.82
CA ILE A 77 -5.69 18.22 32.79
C ILE A 77 -6.59 18.19 34.03
N GLU A 78 -6.06 18.49 35.22
CA GLU A 78 -6.82 18.43 36.47
C GLU A 78 -7.97 19.44 36.50
N VAL A 79 -7.75 20.66 35.97
CA VAL A 79 -8.81 21.69 35.85
C VAL A 79 -10.01 21.20 35.04
N LEU A 80 -9.78 20.36 34.03
CA LEU A 80 -10.81 19.92 33.09
C LEU A 80 -11.16 18.44 33.20
N ALA A 81 -10.55 17.66 34.12
CA ALA A 81 -10.61 16.19 34.15
C ALA A 81 -12.04 15.60 34.09
N SER A 82 -13.01 16.30 34.68
CA SER A 82 -14.42 15.87 34.69
C SER A 82 -15.22 16.22 33.42
N LYS A 83 -14.68 17.06 32.54
CA LYS A 83 -15.30 17.58 31.31
C LYS A 83 -14.63 17.08 30.05
N VAL A 84 -13.30 16.87 30.06
CA VAL A 84 -12.55 16.41 28.89
C VAL A 84 -13.09 15.07 28.39
N ARG A 85 -13.35 15.01 27.09
CA ARG A 85 -13.73 13.82 26.33
C ARG A 85 -12.62 13.38 25.38
N HIS A 86 -11.79 14.30 24.92
CA HIS A 86 -10.70 14.01 24.00
C HIS A 86 -9.42 14.68 24.49
N LEU A 87 -8.42 13.87 24.80
CA LEU A 87 -7.12 14.32 25.29
C LEU A 87 -6.06 13.94 24.26
N THR A 88 -5.27 14.92 23.83
CA THR A 88 -4.08 14.71 23.00
C THR A 88 -2.86 15.18 23.76
N LEU A 89 -1.87 14.30 23.90
CA LEU A 89 -0.59 14.56 24.51
C LEU A 89 0.49 14.62 23.44
N THR A 90 1.18 15.75 23.34
CA THR A 90 2.26 15.98 22.36
C THR A 90 3.64 15.94 23.02
N TYR A 91 4.64 15.51 22.25
CA TYR A 91 6.03 15.40 22.70
C TYR A 91 6.67 16.74 23.00
N VAL A 92 7.52 16.76 24.02
CA VAL A 92 8.49 17.84 24.28
C VAL A 92 9.87 17.21 24.47
N PRO A 93 10.93 17.70 23.78
CA PRO A 93 12.30 17.20 23.86
C PRO A 93 12.86 17.03 25.27
N ASP A 94 12.49 17.93 26.20
CA ASP A 94 12.92 17.96 27.60
C ASP A 94 11.79 17.57 28.58
N GLY A 95 10.76 16.87 28.08
CA GLY A 95 9.57 16.46 28.84
C GLY A 95 9.82 15.32 29.83
N SER A 96 8.87 15.10 30.74
CA SER A 96 8.95 13.99 31.68
C SER A 96 8.85 12.64 30.98
N ASN A 97 9.64 11.67 31.44
CA ASN A 97 9.49 10.26 31.07
C ASN A 97 8.29 9.61 31.78
N SER A 98 7.11 10.23 31.82
CA SER A 98 5.89 9.59 32.32
C SER A 98 4.66 10.27 31.76
N LEU A 99 3.56 9.52 31.63
CA LEU A 99 2.26 10.14 31.40
C LEU A 99 1.89 11.03 32.61
N PRO A 100 1.21 12.16 32.39
CA PRO A 100 0.67 12.98 33.47
C PRO A 100 -0.27 12.16 34.37
N THR A 101 -0.06 12.18 35.69
CA THR A 101 -0.90 11.44 36.66
C THR A 101 -2.34 11.95 36.70
N SER A 102 -2.58 13.19 36.29
CA SER A 102 -3.94 13.74 36.14
C SER A 102 -4.76 13.03 35.05
N CYS A 103 -4.13 12.36 34.08
CA CYS A 103 -4.83 11.55 33.07
C CYS A 103 -5.73 10.47 33.69
N TYR A 104 -5.30 9.90 34.81
CA TYR A 104 -6.01 8.83 35.53
C TYR A 104 -7.35 9.33 36.10
N ASN A 105 -7.52 10.65 36.28
CA ASN A 105 -8.76 11.25 36.77
C ASN A 105 -9.79 11.50 35.66
N CYS A 106 -9.42 11.35 34.38
CA CYS A 106 -10.28 11.61 33.23
C CYS A 106 -11.25 10.45 32.94
N LYS A 107 -12.10 10.07 33.91
CA LYS A 107 -13.00 8.89 33.82
C LYS A 107 -14.02 8.95 32.68
N LYS A 108 -14.26 10.15 32.14
CA LYS A 108 -15.23 10.43 31.06
C LYS A 108 -14.58 10.47 29.67
N LEU A 109 -13.28 10.22 29.59
CA LEU A 109 -12.50 10.29 28.37
C LEU A 109 -12.97 9.25 27.35
N ARG A 110 -13.09 9.67 26.10
CA ARG A 110 -13.48 8.86 24.94
C ARG A 110 -12.33 8.71 23.93
N THR A 111 -11.41 9.67 23.90
CA THR A 111 -10.18 9.60 23.10
C THR A 111 -8.97 9.95 23.95
N LEU A 112 -7.96 9.10 23.89
CA LEU A 112 -6.61 9.40 24.34
C LEU A 112 -5.70 9.21 23.13
N ALA A 113 -5.02 10.28 22.72
CA ALA A 113 -4.02 10.26 21.67
C ALA A 113 -2.68 10.72 22.23
N VAL A 114 -1.63 9.95 22.00
CA VAL A 114 -0.31 10.18 22.57
C VAL A 114 0.70 10.14 21.43
N PHE A 115 1.31 11.28 21.13
CA PHE A 115 2.30 11.44 20.07
C PHE A 115 3.65 11.78 20.70
N LEU A 116 4.27 10.81 21.40
CA LEU A 116 5.49 11.02 22.16
C LEU A 116 6.68 10.34 21.47
N SER A 117 7.37 11.07 20.60
CA SER A 117 8.60 10.57 19.99
C SER A 117 9.69 10.47 21.04
N ARG A 118 10.13 9.25 21.40
CA ARG A 118 11.31 8.92 22.24
C ARG A 118 11.08 8.72 23.76
N LEU A 119 9.87 8.52 24.24
CA LEU A 119 9.72 8.03 25.62
C LEU A 119 10.09 6.55 25.71
N SER A 120 11.15 6.24 26.46
CA SER A 120 11.52 4.87 26.84
C SER A 120 10.58 4.36 27.94
N LEU A 121 9.26 4.27 27.67
CA LEU A 121 8.27 3.95 28.69
C LEU A 121 7.28 2.86 28.29
N PRO A 122 6.81 2.08 29.28
CA PRO A 122 5.50 1.46 29.19
C PRO A 122 4.45 2.57 29.23
N CYS A 123 4.10 3.14 28.08
CA CYS A 123 3.20 4.29 27.96
C CYS A 123 1.80 4.02 28.56
N ILE A 124 1.39 2.77 28.68
CA ILE A 124 0.13 2.42 29.33
C ILE A 124 0.40 1.34 30.36
N ASP A 125 0.06 1.64 31.61
CA ASP A 125 0.03 0.68 32.69
C ASP A 125 -1.39 0.19 32.97
N ALA A 126 -1.50 -0.87 33.77
CA ALA A 126 -2.77 -1.43 34.22
C ALA A 126 -3.67 -0.38 34.92
N SER A 127 -3.05 0.55 35.66
CA SER A 127 -3.76 1.52 36.48
C SER A 127 -4.50 2.55 35.63
N LEU A 128 -3.89 3.02 34.53
CA LEU A 128 -4.52 3.92 33.58
C LEU A 128 -5.70 3.24 32.88
N VAL A 129 -5.51 2.01 32.43
CA VAL A 129 -6.54 1.21 31.77
C VAL A 129 -7.77 1.02 32.66
N LEU A 130 -7.55 0.73 33.94
CA LEU A 130 -8.64 0.54 34.90
C LEU A 130 -9.47 1.80 35.16
N GLN A 131 -8.93 3.00 34.91
CA GLN A 131 -9.66 4.27 35.09
C GLN A 131 -10.41 4.70 33.82
N LEU A 132 -9.86 4.45 32.62
CA LEU A 132 -10.38 4.99 31.35
C LEU A 132 -11.46 4.11 30.71
N LYS A 133 -12.43 3.63 31.50
CA LYS A 133 -13.45 2.66 31.04
C LYS A 133 -14.38 3.17 29.93
N CYS A 134 -14.50 4.49 29.75
CA CYS A 134 -15.30 5.11 28.68
C CYS A 134 -14.56 5.27 27.34
N LEU A 135 -13.30 4.84 27.26
CA LEU A 135 -12.46 5.07 26.10
C LEU A 135 -12.97 4.33 24.88
N ARG A 136 -13.02 5.03 23.74
CA ARG A 136 -13.42 4.51 22.42
C ARG A 136 -12.29 4.56 21.42
N THR A 137 -11.34 5.47 21.59
CA THR A 137 -10.17 5.64 20.74
C THR A 137 -8.93 5.74 21.61
N LEU A 138 -7.95 4.88 21.33
CA LEU A 138 -6.64 4.91 21.93
C LEU A 138 -5.60 4.95 20.80
N ASN A 139 -4.90 6.07 20.67
CA ASN A 139 -3.83 6.23 19.70
C ASN A 139 -2.50 6.34 20.45
N LEU A 140 -1.62 5.40 20.16
CA LEU A 140 -0.28 5.27 20.74
C LEU A 140 0.79 5.14 19.66
N ILE A 141 0.63 5.84 18.55
CA ILE A 141 1.62 5.83 17.47
C ILE A 141 3.01 6.28 17.96
N ASP A 142 4.06 5.58 17.53
CA ASP A 142 5.48 5.95 17.75
C ASP A 142 5.88 6.18 19.22
N ASN A 143 5.32 5.42 20.18
CA ASN A 143 5.60 5.57 21.62
C ASN A 143 6.60 4.54 22.19
N SER A 144 7.39 3.86 21.34
CA SER A 144 8.39 2.87 21.75
C SER A 144 7.89 1.77 22.72
N ILE A 145 6.60 1.41 22.63
CA ILE A 145 5.96 0.41 23.48
C ILE A 145 6.57 -0.97 23.24
N GLU A 146 6.98 -1.67 24.31
CA GLU A 146 7.46 -3.05 24.25
C GLU A 146 6.36 -4.10 24.45
N GLU A 147 5.39 -3.78 25.32
CA GLU A 147 4.26 -4.62 25.67
C GLU A 147 3.04 -3.78 26.08
N LEU A 148 1.85 -4.33 25.90
CA LEU A 148 0.60 -3.78 26.43
C LEU A 148 0.19 -4.56 27.69
N PRO A 149 -0.47 -3.90 28.66
CA PRO A 149 -0.98 -4.56 29.85
C PRO A 149 -2.10 -5.55 29.52
N GLU A 150 -2.19 -6.64 30.29
CA GLU A 150 -3.25 -7.65 30.13
C GLU A 150 -4.64 -7.08 30.45
N GLU A 151 -4.73 -6.02 31.25
CA GLU A 151 -5.98 -5.33 31.60
C GLU A 151 -6.61 -4.58 30.44
N ILE A 152 -6.01 -4.56 29.23
CA ILE A 152 -6.57 -3.87 28.06
C ILE A 152 -8.02 -4.30 27.77
N ASP A 153 -8.41 -5.52 28.16
CA ASP A 153 -9.78 -6.04 28.06
C ASP A 153 -10.82 -5.23 28.85
N GLN A 154 -10.40 -4.44 29.84
CA GLN A 154 -11.27 -3.56 30.61
C GLN A 154 -11.76 -2.36 29.81
N LEU A 155 -11.12 -2.03 28.69
CA LEU A 155 -11.57 -0.99 27.76
C LEU A 155 -12.68 -1.51 26.84
N VAL A 156 -13.76 -2.03 27.42
CA VAL A 156 -14.84 -2.73 26.70
C VAL A 156 -15.54 -1.86 25.63
N HIS A 157 -15.42 -0.54 25.70
CA HIS A 157 -15.96 0.40 24.72
C HIS A 157 -14.98 0.79 23.62
N LEU A 158 -13.74 0.27 23.65
CA LEU A 158 -12.71 0.61 22.70
C LEU A 158 -13.12 0.14 21.29
N ARG A 159 -13.01 1.06 20.34
CA ARG A 159 -13.37 0.85 18.93
C ARG A 159 -12.20 1.10 17.99
N HIS A 160 -11.23 1.88 18.40
CA HIS A 160 -10.04 2.15 17.62
C HIS A 160 -8.82 2.07 18.52
N LEU A 161 -7.87 1.21 18.14
CA LEU A 161 -6.57 1.09 18.79
C LEU A 161 -5.49 1.22 17.72
N ASP A 162 -4.63 2.22 17.86
CA ASP A 162 -3.48 2.44 17.00
C ASP A 162 -2.18 2.28 17.80
N LEU A 163 -1.38 1.29 17.40
CA LEU A 163 -0.08 0.94 17.97
C LEU A 163 1.03 1.09 16.93
N SER A 164 0.76 1.78 15.81
CA SER A 164 1.69 1.86 14.70
C SER A 164 3.03 2.47 15.11
N GLY A 165 4.12 2.04 14.50
CA GLY A 165 5.45 2.60 14.75
C GLY A 165 6.09 2.21 16.09
N ASN A 166 5.42 1.38 16.90
CA ASN A 166 6.04 0.80 18.11
C ASN A 166 6.97 -0.36 17.72
N TYR A 167 8.17 0.01 17.23
CA TYR A 167 9.15 -0.91 16.66
C TYR A 167 9.64 -2.00 17.64
N LEU A 168 9.58 -1.74 18.95
CA LEU A 168 9.97 -2.69 20.01
C LEU A 168 8.85 -3.63 20.47
N LEU A 169 7.60 -3.43 20.04
CA LEU A 169 6.46 -4.22 20.50
C LEU A 169 6.63 -5.68 20.11
N LYS A 170 6.76 -6.58 21.11
CA LYS A 170 7.11 -8.00 20.86
C LYS A 170 5.89 -8.90 20.64
N LYS A 171 4.82 -8.64 21.40
CA LYS A 171 3.56 -9.38 21.41
C LYS A 171 2.40 -8.45 21.77
N LEU A 172 1.19 -8.83 21.38
CA LEU A 172 -0.04 -8.29 21.97
C LEU A 172 -0.54 -9.25 23.07
N PRO A 173 -1.15 -8.74 24.15
CA PRO A 173 -1.79 -9.58 25.16
C PRO A 173 -2.98 -10.33 24.55
N ASP A 174 -3.23 -11.57 25.01
CA ASP A 174 -4.36 -12.38 24.52
C ASP A 174 -5.71 -11.75 24.88
N SER A 175 -5.73 -10.94 25.94
CA SER A 175 -6.90 -10.21 26.42
C SER A 175 -7.43 -9.18 25.41
N ILE A 176 -6.61 -8.73 24.44
CA ILE A 176 -7.07 -7.84 23.36
C ILE A 176 -8.24 -8.46 22.58
N CYS A 177 -8.31 -9.79 22.49
CA CYS A 177 -9.40 -10.51 21.82
C CYS A 177 -10.75 -10.41 22.56
N SER A 178 -10.76 -9.90 23.79
CA SER A 178 -11.99 -9.62 24.56
C SER A 178 -12.63 -8.28 24.17
N LEU A 179 -11.93 -7.45 23.38
CA LEU A 179 -12.44 -6.17 22.89
C LEU A 179 -13.41 -6.35 21.71
N TYR A 180 -14.56 -6.99 21.95
CA TYR A 180 -15.53 -7.31 20.91
C TYR A 180 -16.14 -6.10 20.20
N ASN A 181 -16.03 -4.88 20.77
CA ASN A 181 -16.43 -3.61 20.14
C ASN A 181 -15.34 -2.98 19.26
N LEU A 182 -14.13 -3.57 19.22
CA LEU A 182 -13.01 -3.06 18.45
C LEU A 182 -13.37 -3.10 16.95
N TYR A 183 -13.33 -1.93 16.33
CA TYR A 183 -13.72 -1.70 14.94
C TYR A 183 -12.48 -1.53 14.04
N THR A 184 -11.43 -0.91 14.58
CA THR A 184 -10.16 -0.68 13.90
C THR A 184 -9.00 -1.04 14.83
N LEU A 185 -8.09 -1.86 14.32
CA LEU A 185 -6.82 -2.19 14.96
C LEU A 185 -5.69 -1.87 13.99
N VAL A 186 -4.80 -0.96 14.38
CA VAL A 186 -3.65 -0.53 13.56
C VAL A 186 -2.37 -0.90 14.29
N ILE A 187 -1.52 -1.69 13.64
CA ILE A 187 -0.28 -2.24 14.19
C ILE A 187 0.83 -2.13 13.13
N CYS A 188 0.78 -1.12 12.27
CA CYS A 188 1.74 -0.97 11.19
C CYS A 188 3.15 -0.68 11.74
N PHE A 189 4.19 -1.14 11.05
CA PHE A 189 5.59 -0.84 11.41
C PHE A 189 6.02 -1.33 12.81
N CYS A 190 5.30 -2.27 13.43
CA CYS A 190 5.72 -2.95 14.66
C CYS A 190 6.75 -4.05 14.35
N ARG A 191 8.01 -3.63 14.12
CA ARG A 191 9.04 -4.49 13.52
C ARG A 191 9.39 -5.71 14.37
N SER A 192 9.39 -5.62 15.69
CA SER A 192 9.68 -6.73 16.61
C SER A 192 8.48 -7.64 16.90
N LEU A 193 7.28 -7.32 16.38
CA LEU A 193 6.08 -8.08 16.66
C LEU A 193 6.17 -9.45 15.99
N SER A 194 6.22 -10.50 16.80
CA SER A 194 6.45 -11.87 16.32
C SER A 194 5.14 -12.62 16.03
N LYS A 195 4.10 -12.39 16.83
CA LYS A 195 2.81 -13.11 16.76
C LYS A 195 1.64 -12.20 17.12
N LEU A 196 0.51 -12.44 16.47
CA LEU A 196 -0.78 -11.93 16.91
C LEU A 196 -1.47 -12.98 17.82
N PRO A 197 -2.38 -12.55 18.71
CA PRO A 197 -3.14 -13.46 19.57
C PRO A 197 -3.92 -14.52 18.78
N ARG A 198 -4.06 -15.73 19.33
CA ARG A 198 -4.69 -16.85 18.59
C ARG A 198 -6.20 -16.66 18.40
N ASN A 199 -6.86 -16.01 19.35
CA ASN A 199 -8.31 -15.88 19.42
C ASN A 199 -8.88 -14.64 18.71
N MET A 200 -8.19 -14.15 17.66
CA MET A 200 -8.64 -12.98 16.87
C MET A 200 -10.06 -13.11 16.31
N SER A 201 -10.59 -14.32 16.17
CA SER A 201 -11.97 -14.60 15.77
C SER A 201 -13.03 -14.02 16.72
N LYS A 202 -12.68 -13.66 17.96
CA LYS A 202 -13.58 -13.02 18.93
C LYS A 202 -13.85 -11.53 18.64
N LEU A 203 -13.04 -10.89 17.80
CA LEU A 203 -13.18 -9.49 17.42
C LEU A 203 -14.27 -9.32 16.34
N ILE A 204 -15.49 -9.76 16.63
CA ILE A 204 -16.59 -9.89 15.67
C ILE A 204 -17.00 -8.58 14.98
N ASN A 205 -16.73 -7.42 15.60
CA ASN A 205 -17.02 -6.11 15.02
C ASN A 205 -15.82 -5.48 14.29
N LEU A 206 -14.68 -6.16 14.21
CA LEU A 206 -13.50 -5.63 13.55
C LEU A 206 -13.74 -5.49 12.06
N ARG A 207 -13.56 -4.27 11.54
CA ARG A 207 -13.73 -3.93 10.12
C ARG A 207 -12.41 -3.60 9.46
N HIS A 208 -11.47 -3.03 10.20
CA HIS A 208 -10.18 -2.64 9.64
C HIS A 208 -9.04 -3.18 10.49
N LEU A 209 -8.21 -4.02 9.90
CA LEU A 209 -6.99 -4.54 10.48
C LEU A 209 -5.81 -4.07 9.63
N TYR A 210 -4.91 -3.32 10.25
CA TYR A 210 -3.68 -2.85 9.62
C TYR A 210 -2.47 -3.44 10.34
N VAL A 211 -1.63 -4.18 9.61
CA VAL A 211 -0.49 -4.96 10.10
C VAL A 211 0.70 -4.90 9.14
N ALA A 212 0.65 -4.03 8.13
CA ALA A 212 1.74 -3.88 7.16
C ALA A 212 3.08 -3.53 7.82
N ASN A 213 4.17 -3.98 7.18
CA ASN A 213 5.56 -3.69 7.62
C ASN A 213 5.94 -4.23 9.01
N CYS A 214 5.27 -5.28 9.49
CA CYS A 214 5.67 -6.03 10.70
C CYS A 214 6.68 -7.14 10.36
N PHE A 215 7.93 -6.81 10.06
CA PHE A 215 8.86 -7.76 9.40
C PHE A 215 9.09 -9.10 10.14
N HIS A 216 9.03 -9.15 11.48
CA HIS A 216 9.20 -10.40 12.25
C HIS A 216 7.90 -11.18 12.49
N LEU A 217 6.72 -10.69 12.06
CA LEU A 217 5.46 -11.37 12.31
C LEU A 217 5.40 -12.73 11.57
N GLU A 218 5.41 -13.84 12.29
CA GLU A 218 5.63 -15.17 11.69
C GLU A 218 4.52 -15.64 10.76
N TYR A 219 3.27 -15.28 11.07
CA TYR A 219 2.04 -15.56 10.32
C TYR A 219 0.87 -14.76 10.90
N LEU A 220 -0.21 -14.61 10.12
CA LEU A 220 -1.52 -14.22 10.65
C LEU A 220 -2.22 -15.43 11.27
N PRO A 221 -2.95 -15.31 12.40
CA PRO A 221 -3.69 -16.43 12.99
C PRO A 221 -4.92 -16.79 12.14
N LYS A 222 -5.21 -18.10 11.99
CA LYS A 222 -6.37 -18.62 11.23
C LYS A 222 -7.72 -18.02 11.64
N GLY A 223 -7.82 -17.57 12.90
CA GLY A 223 -9.03 -16.93 13.44
C GLY A 223 -9.46 -15.69 12.66
N ILE A 224 -8.54 -15.02 11.96
CA ILE A 224 -8.85 -13.87 11.09
C ILE A 224 -9.79 -14.29 9.94
N GLY A 225 -9.67 -15.51 9.42
CA GLY A 225 -10.59 -16.04 8.40
C GLY A 225 -12.04 -16.18 8.88
N ARG A 226 -12.33 -16.00 10.16
CA ARG A 226 -13.71 -15.99 10.70
C ARG A 226 -14.30 -14.58 10.81
N LEU A 227 -13.51 -13.54 10.55
CA LEU A 227 -13.93 -12.15 10.60
C LEU A 227 -14.60 -11.76 9.28
N THR A 228 -15.72 -12.39 8.93
CA THR A 228 -16.45 -12.15 7.65
C THR A 228 -16.90 -10.71 7.46
N SER A 229 -16.96 -9.95 8.56
CA SER A 229 -17.26 -8.53 8.62
C SER A 229 -16.08 -7.62 8.25
N LEU A 230 -14.87 -8.16 8.12
CA LEU A 230 -13.65 -7.41 7.84
C LEU A 230 -13.70 -6.79 6.43
N GLN A 231 -13.40 -5.50 6.35
CA GLN A 231 -13.46 -4.68 5.14
C GLN A 231 -12.08 -4.27 4.66
N THR A 232 -11.11 -4.15 5.57
CA THR A 232 -9.73 -3.83 5.24
C THR A 232 -8.80 -4.78 5.97
N LEU A 233 -7.90 -5.38 5.20
CA LEU A 233 -6.72 -6.09 5.65
C LEU A 233 -5.58 -5.59 4.77
N ASP A 234 -4.72 -4.72 5.30
CA ASP A 234 -3.67 -4.08 4.50
C ASP A 234 -2.54 -5.04 4.10
N GLU A 235 -2.29 -6.09 4.88
CA GLU A 235 -1.28 -7.10 4.59
C GLU A 235 -1.77 -8.49 5.00
N CYS A 236 -2.06 -9.32 4.00
CA CYS A 236 -2.42 -10.72 4.13
C CYS A 236 -1.18 -11.61 4.00
N ARG A 237 -0.80 -12.27 5.09
CA ARG A 237 0.30 -13.24 5.14
C ARG A 237 -0.24 -14.65 5.02
N VAL A 238 -0.11 -15.23 3.83
CA VAL A 238 -0.57 -16.59 3.53
C VAL A 238 0.56 -17.58 3.77
N PHE A 239 0.30 -18.56 4.64
CA PHE A 239 1.26 -19.60 5.01
C PHE A 239 0.91 -20.95 4.39
N PHE A 240 1.82 -21.49 3.58
CA PHE A 240 1.72 -22.82 2.97
C PHE A 240 2.55 -23.84 3.77
N GLY A 241 1.90 -24.87 4.29
CA GLY A 241 2.54 -25.92 5.10
C GLY A 241 1.75 -26.31 6.34
N LEU A 242 2.29 -27.21 7.16
CA LEU A 242 1.58 -27.96 8.22
C LEU A 242 1.20 -27.16 9.49
N ASN A 243 1.28 -25.82 9.48
CA ASN A 243 0.89 -25.02 10.63
C ASN A 243 -0.61 -24.67 10.60
N ASP A 244 -1.42 -25.46 11.31
CA ASP A 244 -2.88 -25.29 11.40
C ASP A 244 -3.33 -24.02 12.13
N GLU A 245 -2.44 -23.33 12.85
CA GLU A 245 -2.76 -22.06 13.51
C GLU A 245 -2.56 -20.86 12.59
N ALA A 246 -1.83 -21.03 11.49
CA ALA A 246 -1.56 -19.97 10.53
C ALA A 246 -2.71 -19.80 9.52
N PHE A 247 -2.91 -18.56 9.11
CA PHE A 247 -3.85 -18.15 8.08
C PHE A 247 -3.43 -18.73 6.73
N LYS A 248 -4.37 -19.46 6.12
CA LYS A 248 -4.18 -20.21 4.87
C LYS A 248 -4.78 -19.49 3.67
N PHE A 249 -4.44 -19.99 2.49
CA PHE A 249 -5.01 -19.51 1.23
C PHE A 249 -6.55 -19.62 1.23
N GLY A 250 -7.09 -20.73 1.74
CA GLY A 250 -8.55 -20.94 1.88
C GLY A 250 -9.24 -19.95 2.84
N ASP A 251 -8.55 -19.46 3.88
CA ASP A 251 -9.13 -18.51 4.83
C ASP A 251 -9.39 -17.13 4.20
N LEU A 252 -8.64 -16.76 3.16
CA LEU A 252 -8.90 -15.50 2.44
C LEU A 252 -10.17 -15.56 1.58
N ARG A 253 -10.66 -16.76 1.24
CA ARG A 253 -11.93 -16.94 0.51
C ARG A 253 -13.15 -16.59 1.36
N THR A 254 -13.06 -16.64 2.67
CA THR A 254 -14.21 -16.33 3.56
C THR A 254 -14.40 -14.83 3.77
N LEU A 255 -13.39 -14.01 3.45
CA LEU A 255 -13.36 -12.57 3.69
C LEU A 255 -13.94 -11.79 2.51
N ASN A 256 -15.23 -11.97 2.23
CA ASN A 256 -15.88 -11.41 1.03
C ASN A 256 -16.10 -9.90 1.06
N ASN A 257 -16.05 -9.27 2.24
CA ASN A 257 -16.26 -7.83 2.39
C ASN A 257 -14.98 -7.01 2.22
N LEU A 258 -13.83 -7.66 1.95
CA LEU A 258 -12.59 -6.94 1.73
C LEU A 258 -12.70 -6.06 0.48
N GLY A 259 -12.26 -4.82 0.64
CA GLY A 259 -12.19 -3.87 -0.45
C GLY A 259 -11.05 -2.88 -0.23
N GLY A 260 -10.75 -2.12 -1.28
CA GLY A 260 -9.70 -1.13 -1.24
C GLY A 260 -8.35 -1.65 -1.72
N SER A 261 -7.35 -1.53 -0.84
CA SER A 261 -5.96 -1.94 -1.08
C SER A 261 -5.63 -3.19 -0.27
N LEU A 262 -4.98 -4.16 -0.88
CA LEU A 262 -4.57 -5.41 -0.26
C LEU A 262 -3.14 -5.78 -0.68
N ASN A 263 -2.25 -5.91 0.30
CA ASN A 263 -0.95 -6.53 0.09
C ASN A 263 -1.05 -8.01 0.41
N ILE A 264 -0.58 -8.89 -0.47
CA ILE A 264 -0.51 -10.33 -0.25
C ILE A 264 0.95 -10.75 -0.22
N ARG A 265 1.33 -11.47 0.84
CA ARG A 265 2.66 -12.01 1.08
C ARG A 265 2.59 -13.52 1.25
N PHE A 266 3.48 -14.24 0.58
CA PHE A 266 3.52 -15.70 0.59
C PHE A 266 4.73 -16.24 1.34
N ARG A 267 4.51 -17.27 2.16
CA ARG A 267 5.57 -18.02 2.84
C ARG A 267 5.26 -19.51 2.90
N GLY A 268 6.30 -20.33 2.81
CA GLY A 268 6.23 -21.76 3.08
C GLY A 268 6.42 -22.62 1.83
N ASN A 269 5.95 -23.87 1.87
CA ASN A 269 6.16 -24.87 0.81
C ASN A 269 4.80 -25.40 0.31
N LEU A 270 4.63 -25.41 -1.02
CA LEU A 270 3.53 -26.05 -1.73
C LEU A 270 3.75 -27.56 -1.84
N ASN A 271 3.71 -28.27 -0.71
CA ASN A 271 3.75 -29.73 -0.72
C ASN A 271 2.39 -30.35 -1.07
N ASP A 272 1.31 -29.57 -0.97
CA ASP A 272 -0.04 -30.03 -1.24
C ASP A 272 -0.68 -29.16 -2.32
N ALA A 273 -0.75 -29.70 -3.54
CA ALA A 273 -1.40 -29.05 -4.67
C ALA A 273 -2.90 -28.81 -4.43
N SER A 274 -3.52 -29.49 -3.44
CA SER A 274 -4.94 -29.35 -3.12
C SER A 274 -5.31 -28.01 -2.47
N GLU A 275 -4.35 -27.28 -1.88
CA GLU A 275 -4.61 -25.98 -1.22
C GLU A 275 -4.97 -24.85 -2.21
N VAL A 276 -4.58 -24.99 -3.47
CA VAL A 276 -4.70 -23.93 -4.51
C VAL A 276 -5.82 -24.23 -5.53
N VAL A 277 -6.52 -25.37 -5.40
CA VAL A 277 -7.44 -25.89 -6.43
C VAL A 277 -8.72 -25.03 -6.59
N GLU A 278 -8.94 -24.69 -7.88
CA GLU A 278 -10.18 -24.40 -8.65
C GLU A 278 -11.13 -23.22 -8.37
N LEU A 279 -10.80 -22.21 -7.56
CA LEU A 279 -11.64 -21.00 -7.52
C LEU A 279 -10.82 -19.70 -7.49
N PRO A 280 -11.16 -18.70 -8.34
CA PRO A 280 -10.58 -17.36 -8.30
C PRO A 280 -10.76 -16.74 -6.91
N LEU A 281 -9.66 -16.27 -6.30
CA LEU A 281 -9.66 -15.94 -4.88
C LEU A 281 -10.06 -14.48 -4.58
N VAL A 282 -9.91 -13.61 -5.57
CA VAL A 282 -10.29 -12.20 -5.49
C VAL A 282 -11.64 -11.93 -6.19
N ASP A 283 -12.24 -12.93 -6.83
CA ASP A 283 -13.64 -12.82 -7.27
C ASP A 283 -14.54 -12.49 -6.07
N ASN A 284 -15.33 -11.44 -6.19
CA ASN A 284 -16.27 -10.90 -5.19
C ASN A 284 -15.70 -9.94 -4.14
N LYS A 285 -14.44 -9.50 -4.26
CA LYS A 285 -13.86 -8.47 -3.37
C LYS A 285 -13.64 -7.17 -4.14
N GLN A 286 -14.08 -6.03 -3.61
CA GLN A 286 -13.94 -4.70 -4.24
C GLN A 286 -12.50 -4.15 -4.11
N ILE A 287 -11.51 -4.90 -4.60
CA ILE A 287 -10.09 -4.57 -4.52
C ILE A 287 -9.70 -3.78 -5.77
N PHE A 288 -9.34 -2.50 -5.59
CA PHE A 288 -8.85 -1.66 -6.68
C PHE A 288 -7.32 -1.53 -6.70
N ASP A 289 -6.64 -1.85 -5.58
CA ASP A 289 -5.18 -1.86 -5.47
C ASP A 289 -4.69 -3.18 -4.88
N LEU A 290 -3.91 -3.93 -5.65
CA LEU A 290 -3.38 -5.24 -5.26
C LEU A 290 -1.86 -5.22 -5.33
N ARG A 291 -1.20 -5.54 -4.22
CA ARG A 291 0.25 -5.74 -4.20
C ARG A 291 0.58 -7.18 -3.83
N ILE A 292 1.30 -7.88 -4.70
CA ILE A 292 1.77 -9.25 -4.49
C ILE A 292 3.28 -9.16 -4.22
N LEU A 293 3.68 -9.45 -3.00
CA LEU A 293 5.03 -9.19 -2.49
C LEU A 293 5.70 -10.47 -1.99
N ARG A 294 7.00 -10.61 -2.25
CA ARG A 294 7.83 -11.64 -1.61
C ARG A 294 7.79 -11.51 -0.10
N TRP A 295 7.74 -12.65 0.57
CA TRP A 295 8.05 -12.74 1.99
C TRP A 295 9.11 -13.80 2.26
N ASP A 296 8.82 -15.07 1.98
CA ASP A 296 9.80 -16.16 2.07
C ASP A 296 9.39 -17.31 1.14
N LEU A 297 9.90 -17.24 -0.08
CA LEU A 297 9.62 -18.20 -1.17
C LEU A 297 10.76 -19.20 -1.36
N SER A 298 11.71 -19.29 -0.43
CA SER A 298 12.94 -20.08 -0.63
C SER A 298 12.68 -21.59 -0.78
N GLN A 299 11.50 -22.04 -0.33
CA GLN A 299 11.09 -23.44 -0.33
C GLN A 299 10.05 -23.76 -1.42
N MET A 300 9.69 -22.79 -2.28
CA MET A 300 8.71 -22.98 -3.35
C MET A 300 9.39 -23.18 -4.70
N THR A 301 8.83 -24.07 -5.52
CA THR A 301 9.23 -24.16 -6.93
C THR A 301 8.62 -23.00 -7.74
N PRO A 302 9.29 -22.54 -8.81
CA PRO A 302 8.74 -21.55 -9.71
C PRO A 302 7.34 -21.92 -10.25
N GLU A 303 7.11 -23.20 -10.57
CA GLU A 303 5.82 -23.70 -11.06
C GLU A 303 4.71 -23.56 -10.01
N GLY A 304 5.04 -23.84 -8.74
CA GLY A 304 4.11 -23.67 -7.63
C GLY A 304 3.72 -22.20 -7.44
N ILE A 305 4.67 -21.28 -7.55
CA ILE A 305 4.43 -19.84 -7.49
C ILE A 305 3.48 -19.41 -8.62
N LEU A 306 3.71 -19.90 -9.84
CA LEU A 306 2.84 -19.61 -10.99
C LEU A 306 1.40 -20.15 -10.77
N GLN A 307 1.23 -21.30 -10.13
CA GLN A 307 -0.10 -21.81 -9.77
C GLN A 307 -0.82 -20.88 -8.80
N ILE A 308 -0.13 -20.42 -7.74
CA ILE A 308 -0.70 -19.44 -6.80
C ILE A 308 -1.09 -18.14 -7.53
N MET A 309 -0.17 -17.59 -8.35
CA MET A 309 -0.43 -16.35 -9.07
C MET A 309 -1.64 -16.46 -9.99
N ASN A 310 -1.82 -17.60 -10.69
CA ASN A 310 -2.99 -17.82 -11.52
C ASN A 310 -4.28 -17.97 -10.69
N ALA A 311 -4.22 -18.59 -9.51
CA ALA A 311 -5.38 -18.76 -8.63
C ALA A 311 -5.86 -17.45 -7.96
N LEU A 312 -5.00 -16.43 -7.87
CA LEU A 312 -5.40 -15.13 -7.31
C LEU A 312 -6.44 -14.41 -8.17
N GLN A 313 -6.30 -14.50 -9.50
CA GLN A 313 -7.11 -13.84 -10.54
C GLN A 313 -7.92 -12.62 -10.03
N PRO A 314 -7.37 -11.39 -10.17
CA PRO A 314 -8.05 -10.16 -9.75
C PRO A 314 -9.31 -9.89 -10.57
N GLN A 315 -10.18 -9.03 -10.04
CA GLN A 315 -11.34 -8.52 -10.75
C GLN A 315 -10.94 -7.55 -11.88
N GLU A 316 -11.82 -7.40 -12.87
CA GLU A 316 -11.57 -6.53 -14.04
C GLU A 316 -11.49 -5.04 -13.71
N ASP A 317 -12.01 -4.62 -12.54
CA ASP A 317 -12.01 -3.24 -12.04
C ASP A 317 -10.72 -2.85 -11.31
N LEU A 318 -9.74 -3.75 -11.21
CA LEU A 318 -8.43 -3.45 -10.62
C LEU A 318 -7.77 -2.25 -11.32
N GLU A 319 -7.48 -1.19 -10.56
CA GLU A 319 -6.86 0.04 -11.06
C GLU A 319 -5.34 0.04 -10.86
N SER A 320 -4.84 -0.64 -9.84
CA SER A 320 -3.42 -0.67 -9.47
C SER A 320 -2.94 -2.09 -9.15
N LEU A 321 -1.80 -2.48 -9.74
CA LEU A 321 -1.17 -3.76 -9.51
C LEU A 321 0.34 -3.59 -9.28
N VAL A 322 0.82 -4.14 -8.19
CA VAL A 322 2.25 -4.28 -7.91
C VAL A 322 2.58 -5.77 -7.76
N ILE A 323 3.57 -6.26 -8.49
CA ILE A 323 4.14 -7.60 -8.28
C ILE A 323 5.63 -7.41 -8.03
N TYR A 324 6.11 -7.78 -6.83
CA TYR A 324 7.50 -7.57 -6.46
C TYR A 324 8.12 -8.78 -5.74
N GLY A 325 9.23 -9.29 -6.28
CA GLY A 325 10.00 -10.40 -5.72
C GLY A 325 9.36 -11.78 -5.90
N VAL A 326 8.34 -11.90 -6.76
CA VAL A 326 7.66 -13.17 -7.02
C VAL A 326 8.27 -13.80 -8.27
N VAL A 327 9.09 -14.84 -8.08
CA VAL A 327 9.86 -15.50 -9.15
C VAL A 327 9.04 -16.66 -9.71
N ALA A 328 8.44 -16.45 -10.88
CA ALA A 328 7.69 -17.46 -11.62
C ALA A 328 8.30 -17.65 -13.02
N PRO A 329 8.12 -18.82 -13.67
CA PRO A 329 8.64 -19.08 -15.02
C PRO A 329 8.08 -18.11 -16.07
N THR A 330 6.83 -17.69 -15.88
CA THR A 330 6.10 -16.78 -16.78
C THR A 330 5.17 -15.88 -15.96
N TRP A 331 4.61 -14.86 -16.60
CA TRP A 331 3.58 -14.00 -16.00
C TRP A 331 2.21 -14.72 -15.90
N PRO A 332 1.32 -14.31 -14.98
CA PRO A 332 0.01 -14.92 -14.85
C PRO A 332 -0.90 -14.60 -16.03
N LYS A 333 -1.77 -15.55 -16.41
CA LYS A 333 -2.61 -15.46 -17.63
C LYS A 333 -3.56 -14.27 -17.63
N TRP A 334 -4.00 -13.83 -16.46
CA TRP A 334 -4.95 -12.72 -16.30
C TRP A 334 -4.29 -11.34 -16.43
N LEU A 335 -2.95 -11.21 -16.40
CA LEU A 335 -2.25 -9.92 -16.36
C LEU A 335 -2.62 -9.03 -17.56
N THR A 336 -2.78 -9.64 -18.73
CA THR A 336 -3.10 -8.94 -19.99
C THR A 336 -4.59 -8.67 -20.17
N CYS A 337 -5.44 -9.19 -19.28
CA CYS A 337 -6.90 -9.02 -19.31
C CYS A 337 -7.39 -7.85 -18.43
N LEU A 338 -6.50 -7.19 -17.69
CA LEU A 338 -6.86 -6.13 -16.73
C LEU A 338 -7.17 -4.80 -17.41
N ASN A 339 -8.36 -4.70 -18.00
CA ASN A 339 -8.75 -3.58 -18.85
C ASN A 339 -8.96 -2.25 -18.11
N ARG A 340 -9.11 -2.23 -16.78
CA ARG A 340 -9.21 -0.99 -15.98
C ARG A 340 -7.89 -0.58 -15.33
N LEU A 341 -6.81 -1.32 -15.56
CA LEU A 341 -5.52 -1.08 -14.92
C LEU A 341 -4.92 0.26 -15.37
N ARG A 342 -4.56 1.08 -14.39
CA ARG A 342 -3.98 2.42 -14.56
C ARG A 342 -2.54 2.46 -14.08
N PHE A 343 -2.21 1.72 -13.03
CA PHE A 343 -0.87 1.66 -12.45
C PHE A 343 -0.37 0.22 -12.44
N LEU A 344 0.79 -0.02 -13.04
CA LEU A 344 1.44 -1.34 -13.05
C LEU A 344 2.91 -1.21 -12.67
N THR A 345 3.30 -1.91 -11.60
CA THR A 345 4.69 -2.07 -11.20
C THR A 345 5.05 -3.55 -11.16
N LEU A 346 6.04 -3.97 -11.95
CA LEU A 346 6.59 -5.32 -11.95
C LEU A 346 8.06 -5.25 -11.55
N GLY A 347 8.44 -5.95 -10.48
CA GLY A 347 9.78 -5.92 -9.91
C GLY A 347 10.28 -7.29 -9.48
N ASP A 348 11.54 -7.64 -9.73
CA ASP A 348 12.14 -8.92 -9.28
C ASP A 348 11.21 -10.12 -9.59
N CYS A 349 10.68 -10.14 -10.82
CA CYS A 349 9.66 -11.11 -11.27
C CYS A 349 10.24 -12.43 -11.81
N GLY A 350 11.52 -12.71 -11.55
CA GLY A 350 12.18 -13.97 -11.95
C GLY A 350 12.81 -13.97 -13.34
N ASN A 351 13.00 -15.17 -13.88
CA ASN A 351 13.76 -15.42 -15.11
C ASN A 351 12.95 -15.17 -16.38
N TRP A 352 12.15 -14.10 -16.43
CA TRP A 352 11.41 -13.74 -17.63
C TRP A 352 12.40 -13.33 -18.73
N GLU A 353 12.45 -14.13 -19.79
CA GLU A 353 13.25 -13.83 -20.99
C GLU A 353 12.57 -12.79 -21.89
N THR A 354 11.24 -12.70 -21.81
CA THR A 354 10.40 -11.78 -22.59
C THR A 354 9.40 -11.04 -21.71
N LEU A 355 8.98 -9.85 -22.13
CA LEU A 355 7.95 -9.08 -21.43
C LEU A 355 6.53 -9.50 -21.88
N PRO A 356 5.54 -9.46 -20.99
CA PRO A 356 4.14 -9.63 -21.36
C PRO A 356 3.69 -8.56 -22.37
N PRO A 357 2.67 -8.84 -23.21
CA PRO A 357 2.10 -7.89 -24.17
C PRO A 357 1.25 -6.81 -23.49
N LEU A 358 1.91 -5.95 -22.71
CA LEU A 358 1.30 -4.90 -21.91
C LEU A 358 0.74 -3.76 -22.76
N GLY A 359 1.20 -3.61 -24.01
CA GLY A 359 0.70 -2.59 -24.94
C GLY A 359 -0.79 -2.67 -25.26
N LYS A 360 -1.40 -3.84 -24.99
CA LYS A 360 -2.84 -4.08 -25.14
C LYS A 360 -3.69 -3.46 -24.01
N LEU A 361 -3.09 -2.98 -22.92
CA LEU A 361 -3.79 -2.40 -21.76
C LEU A 361 -4.28 -0.96 -22.06
N PRO A 362 -5.60 -0.72 -22.16
CA PRO A 362 -6.10 0.53 -22.75
C PRO A 362 -6.09 1.73 -21.80
N PHE A 363 -6.07 1.51 -20.48
CA PHE A 363 -6.15 2.58 -19.48
C PHE A 363 -4.87 2.79 -18.70
N LEU A 364 -3.79 2.10 -19.05
CA LEU A 364 -2.53 2.17 -18.30
C LEU A 364 -1.94 3.57 -18.40
N GLU A 365 -1.74 4.21 -17.25
CA GLU A 365 -1.20 5.57 -17.12
C GLU A 365 0.26 5.56 -16.67
N ARG A 366 0.66 4.58 -15.86
CA ARG A 366 2.02 4.42 -15.33
C ARG A 366 2.44 2.97 -15.40
N LEU A 367 3.60 2.73 -15.98
CA LEU A 367 4.26 1.43 -16.04
C LEU A 367 5.67 1.53 -15.49
N LYS A 368 5.99 0.76 -14.47
CA LYS A 368 7.33 0.62 -13.91
C LYS A 368 7.78 -0.84 -13.98
N LEU A 369 8.89 -1.08 -14.64
CA LEU A 369 9.55 -2.38 -14.72
C LEU A 369 10.90 -2.25 -14.00
N SER A 370 11.13 -3.09 -13.00
CA SER A 370 12.39 -3.06 -12.25
C SER A 370 12.96 -4.42 -11.95
N GLU A 371 14.26 -4.48 -11.74
CA GLU A 371 14.93 -5.68 -11.25
C GLU A 371 14.69 -6.94 -12.09
N MET A 372 14.68 -6.81 -13.43
CA MET A 372 14.42 -7.91 -14.36
C MET A 372 15.74 -8.40 -14.98
N GLY A 373 16.22 -9.55 -14.51
CA GLY A 373 17.58 -10.02 -14.76
C GLY A 373 17.88 -10.50 -16.19
N PHE A 374 16.92 -11.16 -16.85
CA PHE A 374 17.16 -11.97 -18.06
C PHE A 374 16.62 -11.34 -19.34
N ILE A 375 16.06 -10.14 -19.26
CA ILE A 375 15.53 -9.43 -20.42
C ILE A 375 16.71 -8.89 -21.21
N GLU A 376 17.06 -9.55 -22.32
CA GLU A 376 18.09 -9.06 -23.23
C GLU A 376 17.55 -8.04 -24.23
N LYS A 377 16.29 -8.20 -24.62
CA LYS A 377 15.64 -7.43 -25.67
C LYS A 377 14.21 -7.09 -25.28
N VAL A 378 13.80 -5.86 -25.58
CA VAL A 378 12.41 -5.41 -25.52
C VAL A 378 11.98 -5.06 -26.94
N GLY A 379 10.97 -5.74 -27.46
CA GLY A 379 10.53 -5.65 -28.86
C GLY A 379 9.02 -5.51 -29.03
N GLY A 380 8.52 -6.07 -30.14
CA GLY A 380 7.10 -6.05 -30.52
C GLY A 380 6.20 -6.85 -29.56
N GLU A 381 6.75 -7.84 -28.86
CA GLU A 381 6.05 -8.65 -27.85
C GLU A 381 5.49 -7.77 -26.74
N PHE A 382 6.28 -6.84 -26.23
CA PHE A 382 5.91 -5.90 -25.18
C PHE A 382 4.76 -4.97 -25.61
N LEU A 383 4.78 -4.56 -26.87
CA LEU A 383 3.74 -3.75 -27.50
C LEU A 383 2.48 -4.55 -27.81
N GLY A 384 2.55 -5.89 -27.76
CA GLY A 384 1.46 -6.80 -28.10
C GLY A 384 1.19 -6.89 -29.60
N LEU A 385 2.23 -6.75 -30.43
CA LEU A 385 2.15 -6.63 -31.89
C LEU A 385 2.58 -7.89 -32.66
N GLU A 386 2.93 -8.98 -31.99
CA GLU A 386 3.48 -10.18 -32.65
C GLU A 386 2.44 -11.09 -33.33
N ASP A 387 1.16 -10.99 -32.96
CA ASP A 387 0.16 -11.99 -33.36
C ASP A 387 -0.60 -11.72 -34.67
N ASP A 388 -0.45 -10.56 -35.32
CA ASP A 388 -1.35 -10.23 -36.44
C ASP A 388 -0.75 -9.23 -37.45
N GLN A 389 0.02 -9.72 -38.41
CA GLN A 389 0.28 -8.97 -39.66
C GLN A 389 -1.02 -8.71 -40.44
N ALA A 390 -2.11 -9.44 -40.15
CA ALA A 390 -3.42 -9.33 -40.78
C ALA A 390 -4.43 -8.44 -40.02
N ALA A 391 -4.18 -8.12 -38.75
CA ALA A 391 -5.09 -7.30 -37.92
C ALA A 391 -4.53 -5.90 -37.60
N PHE A 392 -3.74 -5.33 -38.52
CA PHE A 392 -3.62 -3.86 -38.64
C PHE A 392 -4.98 -3.27 -39.03
N LYS A 393 -5.97 -3.33 -38.13
CA LYS A 393 -7.12 -2.44 -38.17
C LYS A 393 -6.55 -1.06 -37.94
N SER A 394 -6.50 -0.29 -39.02
CA SER A 394 -6.04 1.09 -39.10
C SER A 394 -6.85 1.99 -38.15
N SER A 395 -6.56 1.95 -36.84
CA SER A 395 -7.08 2.86 -35.81
C SER A 395 -6.68 2.48 -34.37
N SER A 396 -6.04 1.32 -34.10
CA SER A 396 -5.67 0.97 -32.72
C SER A 396 -4.44 1.74 -32.23
N SER A 397 -4.52 2.28 -31.01
CA SER A 397 -3.38 2.89 -30.31
C SER A 397 -2.82 1.90 -29.29
N VAL A 398 -1.50 1.69 -29.30
CA VAL A 398 -0.79 0.92 -28.27
C VAL A 398 -0.49 1.84 -27.10
N PHE A 399 -0.81 1.43 -25.87
CA PHE A 399 -0.69 2.28 -24.67
C PHE A 399 -1.36 3.67 -24.84
N PRO A 400 -2.69 3.75 -25.07
CA PRO A 400 -3.34 5.02 -25.41
C PRO A 400 -3.20 6.11 -24.34
N LYS A 401 -3.13 5.71 -23.06
CA LYS A 401 -3.16 6.62 -21.90
C LYS A 401 -1.85 6.67 -21.12
N LEU A 402 -0.80 6.00 -21.58
CA LEU A 402 0.44 5.90 -20.82
C LEU A 402 1.13 7.25 -20.75
N LYS A 403 1.34 7.75 -19.54
CA LYS A 403 1.97 9.05 -19.24
C LYS A 403 3.39 8.90 -18.76
N HIS A 404 3.66 7.83 -18.00
CA HIS A 404 4.95 7.56 -17.38
C HIS A 404 5.39 6.11 -17.66
N LEU A 405 6.58 5.95 -18.24
CA LEU A 405 7.23 4.66 -18.45
C LEU A 405 8.59 4.67 -17.75
N GLY A 406 8.83 3.67 -16.90
CA GLY A 406 10.06 3.55 -16.13
C GLY A 406 10.68 2.17 -16.24
N PHE A 407 11.97 2.12 -16.54
CA PHE A 407 12.81 0.93 -16.47
C PHE A 407 13.92 1.17 -15.45
N SER A 408 14.11 0.25 -14.51
CA SER A 408 15.12 0.39 -13.46
C SER A 408 15.83 -0.92 -13.20
N TRP A 409 17.16 -0.95 -13.28
CA TRP A 409 17.97 -2.15 -13.04
C TRP A 409 17.55 -3.34 -13.93
N LEU A 410 17.79 -3.21 -15.23
CA LEU A 410 17.69 -4.32 -16.18
C LEU A 410 19.12 -4.64 -16.67
N PRO A 411 19.86 -5.55 -16.00
CA PRO A 411 21.30 -5.71 -16.20
C PRO A 411 21.67 -6.33 -17.55
N ASP A 412 20.84 -7.22 -18.10
CA ASP A 412 21.11 -7.91 -19.37
C ASP A 412 20.49 -7.22 -20.59
N TRP A 413 19.70 -6.16 -20.40
CA TRP A 413 19.00 -5.45 -21.47
C TRP A 413 19.97 -4.71 -22.39
N LYS A 414 20.08 -5.16 -23.63
CA LYS A 414 20.99 -4.64 -24.67
C LYS A 414 20.25 -3.81 -25.70
N GLU A 415 19.08 -4.28 -26.11
CA GLU A 415 18.36 -3.74 -27.26
C GLU A 415 16.91 -3.38 -26.92
N TRP A 416 16.50 -2.17 -27.27
CA TRP A 416 15.10 -1.77 -27.30
C TRP A 416 14.67 -1.55 -28.75
N GLU A 417 14.26 -2.64 -29.39
CA GLU A 417 13.74 -2.60 -30.74
C GLU A 417 12.29 -2.11 -30.74
N GLY A 418 11.97 -1.24 -31.68
CA GLY A 418 10.59 -0.93 -32.01
C GLY A 418 9.98 -2.02 -32.89
N VAL A 419 9.00 -1.66 -33.70
CA VAL A 419 8.51 -2.53 -34.78
C VAL A 419 9.52 -2.48 -35.93
N SER A 420 10.20 -3.60 -36.21
CA SER A 420 11.13 -3.71 -37.33
C SER A 420 10.39 -3.54 -38.67
N GLY A 421 10.97 -2.77 -39.60
CA GLY A 421 10.38 -2.52 -40.93
C GLY A 421 9.37 -1.36 -41.01
N TRP A 422 9.30 -0.51 -39.98
CA TRP A 422 8.42 0.66 -39.96
C TRP A 422 8.94 1.76 -40.89
N ALA A 423 8.58 1.70 -42.18
CA ALA A 423 8.87 2.76 -43.13
C ALA A 423 8.20 4.08 -42.72
N LYS A 424 8.89 5.20 -42.93
CA LYS A 424 8.60 6.52 -42.33
C LYS A 424 7.21 7.11 -42.64
N GLU A 425 6.42 6.54 -43.55
CA GLU A 425 5.24 7.20 -44.15
C GLU A 425 3.95 6.37 -44.15
N ASP A 426 3.93 5.15 -43.61
CA ASP A 426 2.73 4.32 -43.67
C ASP A 426 1.70 4.69 -42.59
N SER A 427 0.66 5.41 -43.00
CA SER A 427 -0.54 5.75 -42.20
C SER A 427 -1.38 4.54 -41.75
N LYS A 428 -0.88 3.31 -41.93
CA LYS A 428 -1.53 2.05 -41.58
C LYS A 428 -1.10 1.49 -40.22
N PHE A 429 -0.09 2.07 -39.59
CA PHE A 429 0.46 1.54 -38.35
C PHE A 429 -0.15 2.17 -37.09
N PRO A 430 -0.19 1.43 -35.98
CA PRO A 430 -0.79 1.90 -34.74
C PRO A 430 0.00 3.08 -34.14
N THR A 431 -0.71 4.01 -33.50
CA THR A 431 -0.04 5.08 -32.72
C THR A 431 0.47 4.48 -31.42
N ILE A 432 1.79 4.57 -31.17
CA ILE A 432 2.41 4.06 -29.94
C ILE A 432 2.52 5.18 -28.92
N MET A 433 1.99 4.94 -27.72
CA MET A 433 2.17 5.78 -26.53
C MET A 433 1.91 7.29 -26.77
N PRO A 434 0.76 7.69 -27.34
CA PRO A 434 0.51 9.09 -27.73
C PRO A 434 0.51 10.08 -26.56
N CYS A 435 0.26 9.61 -25.33
CA CYS A 435 0.20 10.44 -24.13
C CYS A 435 1.50 10.43 -23.31
N LEU A 436 2.58 9.79 -23.78
CA LEU A 436 3.78 9.59 -22.98
C LEU A 436 4.52 10.91 -22.77
N SER A 437 4.59 11.31 -21.50
CA SER A 437 5.16 12.59 -21.08
C SER A 437 6.52 12.44 -20.36
N SER A 438 6.78 11.26 -19.79
CA SER A 438 7.98 10.98 -19.01
C SER A 438 8.49 9.57 -19.26
N LEU A 439 9.78 9.47 -19.59
CA LEU A 439 10.51 8.22 -19.71
C LEU A 439 11.70 8.22 -18.75
N THR A 440 11.80 7.20 -17.91
CA THR A 440 12.92 7.03 -16.98
C THR A 440 13.62 5.72 -17.27
N ILE A 441 14.94 5.77 -17.47
CA ILE A 441 15.80 4.61 -17.63
C ILE A 441 16.93 4.73 -16.60
N GLN A 442 16.95 3.84 -15.63
CA GLN A 442 17.90 3.90 -14.52
C GLN A 442 18.62 2.56 -14.35
N ASP A 443 19.93 2.59 -14.12
CA ASP A 443 20.76 1.42 -13.80
C ASP A 443 20.69 0.29 -14.87
N CYS A 444 20.43 0.63 -16.14
CA CYS A 444 20.38 -0.29 -17.30
C CYS A 444 21.68 -0.23 -18.10
N ARG A 445 22.75 -0.81 -17.55
CA ARG A 445 24.14 -0.58 -18.01
C ARG A 445 24.49 -1.15 -19.39
N ARG A 446 23.72 -2.11 -19.91
CA ARG A 446 23.98 -2.77 -21.20
C ARG A 446 23.19 -2.20 -22.36
N LEU A 447 22.22 -1.33 -22.10
CA LEU A 447 21.33 -0.80 -23.12
C LEU A 447 22.12 0.10 -24.08
N GLU A 448 22.03 -0.19 -25.38
CA GLU A 448 22.74 0.56 -26.42
C GLU A 448 21.77 1.36 -27.31
N THR A 449 20.59 0.82 -27.58
CA THR A 449 19.68 1.39 -28.59
C THR A 449 18.35 1.85 -27.98
N LEU A 450 17.78 2.90 -28.56
CA LEU A 450 16.42 3.35 -28.32
C LEU A 450 15.55 3.08 -29.57
N PRO A 451 14.24 2.87 -29.42
CA PRO A 451 13.39 2.60 -30.56
C PRO A 451 13.08 3.87 -31.37
N ASP A 452 13.03 3.75 -32.69
CA ASP A 452 12.87 4.88 -33.62
C ASP A 452 11.59 5.69 -33.43
N PHE A 453 10.53 5.05 -32.89
CA PHE A 453 9.25 5.71 -32.66
C PHE A 453 9.32 6.82 -31.59
N LEU A 454 10.36 6.85 -30.73
CA LEU A 454 10.52 7.92 -29.72
C LEU A 454 10.58 9.31 -30.36
N SER A 455 11.14 9.42 -31.57
CA SER A 455 11.20 10.66 -32.35
C SER A 455 9.83 11.25 -32.70
N LYS A 456 8.77 10.43 -32.66
CA LYS A 456 7.39 10.81 -33.00
C LYS A 456 6.50 11.06 -31.78
N ILE A 457 6.99 10.76 -30.57
CA ILE A 457 6.22 10.90 -29.33
C ILE A 457 6.49 12.29 -28.73
N PRO A 458 5.45 13.02 -28.26
CA PRO A 458 5.59 14.32 -27.62
C PRO A 458 6.13 14.22 -26.17
N LEU A 459 7.29 13.57 -26.02
CA LEU A 459 7.92 13.30 -24.74
C LEU A 459 8.49 14.60 -24.13
N GLN A 460 8.13 14.91 -22.89
CA GLN A 460 8.55 16.15 -22.21
C GLN A 460 9.81 15.94 -21.36
N ASN A 461 9.88 14.80 -20.68
CA ASN A 461 10.96 14.49 -19.74
C ASN A 461 11.60 13.14 -20.09
N LEU A 462 12.93 13.14 -20.19
CA LEU A 462 13.76 11.94 -20.29
C LEU A 462 14.80 11.96 -19.19
N THR A 463 14.81 10.94 -18.34
CA THR A 463 15.84 10.74 -17.32
C THR A 463 16.61 9.47 -17.64
N ILE A 464 17.91 9.59 -17.86
CA ILE A 464 18.85 8.48 -18.03
C ILE A 464 19.83 8.55 -16.87
N GLN A 465 19.85 7.54 -16.01
CA GLN A 465 20.71 7.51 -14.83
C GLN A 465 21.51 6.21 -14.75
N ASN A 466 22.82 6.28 -14.53
CA ASN A 466 23.72 5.13 -14.39
C ASN A 466 23.66 4.15 -15.60
N CYS A 467 23.55 4.68 -16.82
CA CYS A 467 23.39 3.92 -18.07
C CYS A 467 24.49 4.27 -19.10
N GLN A 468 25.76 4.05 -18.74
CA GLN A 468 26.93 4.55 -19.48
C GLN A 468 26.86 4.38 -21.01
N LYS A 469 26.60 3.15 -21.49
CA LYS A 469 26.56 2.86 -22.94
C LYS A 469 25.51 3.68 -23.68
N LEU A 470 24.34 3.85 -23.08
CA LEU A 470 23.27 4.65 -23.65
C LEU A 470 23.60 6.15 -23.54
N THR A 471 24.15 6.60 -22.41
CA THR A 471 24.54 8.00 -22.20
C THR A 471 25.53 8.45 -23.29
N ASP A 472 26.55 7.62 -23.58
CA ASP A 472 27.56 7.90 -24.61
C ASP A 472 26.95 8.05 -26.01
N ARG A 473 26.00 7.15 -26.35
CA ARG A 473 25.29 7.14 -27.64
C ARG A 473 24.21 8.23 -27.75
N CYS A 474 23.82 8.85 -26.64
CA CYS A 474 22.87 9.96 -26.61
C CYS A 474 23.54 11.34 -26.64
N THR A 475 24.88 11.43 -26.75
CA THR A 475 25.62 12.70 -26.78
C THR A 475 25.04 13.72 -27.76
N GLU A 476 24.93 14.98 -27.33
CA GLU A 476 24.35 16.03 -28.18
C GLU A 476 25.15 16.18 -29.48
N VAL A 477 24.47 16.27 -30.62
CA VAL A 477 25.04 16.47 -31.96
C VAL A 477 25.82 15.28 -32.55
N SER A 478 26.55 14.50 -31.73
CA SER A 478 27.40 13.39 -32.19
C SER A 478 26.84 11.99 -31.94
N GLY A 479 25.87 11.85 -31.03
CA GLY A 479 25.35 10.56 -30.60
C GLY A 479 24.43 9.91 -31.63
N GLU A 480 24.62 8.61 -31.88
CA GLU A 480 23.78 7.82 -32.81
C GLU A 480 22.30 7.81 -32.41
N GLU A 481 21.99 7.91 -31.11
CA GLU A 481 20.62 7.91 -30.59
C GLU A 481 20.06 9.34 -30.41
N TRP A 482 20.89 10.38 -30.54
CA TRP A 482 20.48 11.78 -30.36
C TRP A 482 19.31 12.21 -31.26
N PRO A 483 19.27 11.86 -32.56
CA PRO A 483 18.13 12.22 -33.42
C PRO A 483 16.77 11.71 -32.89
N LYS A 484 16.77 10.62 -32.10
CA LYS A 484 15.54 10.02 -31.55
C LYS A 484 15.00 10.76 -30.33
N ILE A 485 15.82 11.61 -29.68
CA ILE A 485 15.51 12.27 -28.41
C ILE A 485 15.71 13.80 -28.44
N SER A 486 16.25 14.35 -29.53
CA SER A 486 16.60 15.78 -29.66
C SER A 486 15.43 16.75 -29.53
N HIS A 487 14.20 16.29 -29.71
CA HIS A 487 12.97 17.10 -29.57
C HIS A 487 12.48 17.24 -28.12
N ILE A 488 13.07 16.52 -27.17
CA ILE A 488 12.64 16.46 -25.77
C ILE A 488 13.13 17.70 -25.02
N GLN A 489 12.21 18.38 -24.31
CA GLN A 489 12.51 19.64 -23.63
C GLN A 489 13.46 19.48 -22.43
N LYS A 490 13.29 18.41 -21.65
CA LYS A 490 14.06 18.17 -20.44
C LYS A 490 14.73 16.80 -20.48
N ILE A 491 16.04 16.80 -20.68
CA ILE A 491 16.87 15.60 -20.66
C ILE A 491 17.79 15.68 -19.44
N ILE A 492 17.65 14.75 -18.51
CA ILE A 492 18.55 14.59 -17.35
C ILE A 492 19.42 13.37 -17.62
N ARG A 493 20.74 13.56 -17.53
CA ARG A 493 21.74 12.49 -17.63
C ARG A 493 22.62 12.55 -16.39
N LEU A 494 22.66 11.46 -15.63
CA LEU A 494 23.48 11.32 -14.44
C LEU A 494 24.22 9.98 -14.57
N ASP A 495 25.54 9.99 -14.58
CA ASP A 495 26.34 8.77 -14.66
C ASP A 495 26.69 8.19 -13.29
#